data_AF-A0A0Q9N8Q3-F1
#
_entry.id   AF-A0A0Q9N8Q3-F1
#
_cell.length_a   1.000
_cell.length_b   1.000
_cell.length_c   1.000
_cell.angle_alpha   90.00
_cell.angle_beta   90.00
_cell.angle_gamma   90.00
#
_symmetry.space_group_name_H-M   'P 1'
#
loop_
_entity.id
_entity.type
_entity.pdbx_description
1 polymer ?
#
loop_
_entity_poly.entity_id
_entity_poly.type
_entity_poly.pdbx_seq_one_letter_code
_entity_poly.pdbx_strand_id
1 'polypeptide(L)' 'MSYKYRTVRVRGTEIVGTVARKHGSGPEIYETAKDPSTSVVPVFFEATGEVRFFDRSVLEDVVAPAG' A
#
# COMPACT_ATOMS: atom_id res chain seq x y z
N MET A 1 -1.98 8.07 -17.32
CA MET A 1 -0.84 7.59 -16.51
C MET A 1 -1.13 6.16 -16.07
N SER A 2 -0.32 5.20 -16.53
CA SER A 2 -0.41 3.81 -16.09
C SER A 2 0.00 3.75 -14.62
N TYR A 3 -0.97 3.67 -13.72
CA TYR A 3 -0.70 3.47 -12.30
C TYR A 3 -0.20 2.04 -12.11
N LYS A 4 1.11 1.83 -12.33
CA LYS A 4 1.81 0.61 -11.94
C LYS A 4 1.45 0.32 -10.48
N TYR A 5 1.05 -0.92 -10.22
CA TYR A 5 0.83 -1.43 -8.87
C TYR A 5 2.05 -1.04 -8.01
N ARG A 6 1.85 -0.32 -6.91
CA ARG A 6 2.96 0.09 -6.04
C ARG A 6 3.28 -1.05 -5.10
N THR A 7 4.43 -1.67 -5.32
CA THR A 7 5.02 -2.60 -4.36
C THR A 7 5.59 -1.80 -3.21
N VAL A 8 5.24 -2.20 -1.99
CA VAL A 8 5.65 -1.53 -0.76
C VAL A 8 6.25 -2.53 0.21
N ARG A 9 7.19 -2.05 1.02
CA ARG A 9 7.74 -2.78 2.17
C ARG A 9 7.26 -2.11 3.46
N VAL A 10 6.88 -2.91 4.45
CA VAL A 10 6.60 -2.39 5.80
C VAL A 10 7.94 -2.06 6.47
N ARG A 11 8.10 -0.81 6.91
CA ARG A 11 9.33 -0.29 7.55
C ARG A 11 9.78 -1.20 8.69
N GLY A 12 11.08 -1.49 8.73
CA GLY A 12 11.66 -2.34 9.77
C GLY A 12 11.35 -3.83 9.64
N THR A 13 10.75 -4.27 8.52
CA THR A 13 10.45 -5.68 8.25
C THR A 13 10.88 -6.09 6.84
N GLU A 14 10.92 -7.39 6.58
CA GLU A 14 11.06 -7.96 5.23
C GLU A 14 9.71 -8.17 4.54
N ILE A 15 8.61 -7.74 5.17
CA ILE A 15 7.26 -7.94 4.66
C ILE A 15 7.03 -6.99 3.47
N VAL A 16 6.86 -7.59 2.29
CA VAL A 16 6.58 -6.90 1.03
C VAL A 16 5.16 -7.24 0.58
N GLY A 17 4.44 -6.21 0.14
CA GLY A 17 3.09 -6.36 -0.40
C GLY A 17 2.83 -5.36 -1.52
N THR A 18 1.61 -5.38 -2.04
CA THR A 18 1.19 -4.49 -3.12
C THR A 18 0.02 -3.65 -2.65
N VAL A 19 0.07 -2.34 -2.84
CA VAL A 19 -1.08 -1.48 -2.52
C VAL A 19 -2.28 -1.90 -3.37
N ALA A 20 -3.33 -2.38 -2.70
CA ALA A 20 -4.55 -2.83 -3.33
C ALA A 20 -5.40 -1.63 -3.77
N ARG A 21 -6.17 -1.82 -4.85
CA ARG A 21 -7.10 -0.81 -5.37
C ARG A 21 -8.36 -1.50 -5.85
N LYS A 22 -9.50 -0.84 -5.70
CA LYS A 22 -10.73 -1.28 -6.33
C LYS A 22 -10.56 -1.22 -7.86
N HIS A 23 -11.02 -2.28 -8.53
CA HIS A 23 -10.93 -2.37 -9.99
C HIS A 23 -11.64 -1.17 -10.65
N GLY A 24 -10.97 -0.51 -11.60
CA GLY A 24 -11.48 0.69 -12.26
C GLY A 24 -11.45 1.98 -11.43
N SER A 25 -11.01 1.94 -10.17
CA SER A 25 -10.90 3.12 -9.29
C SER A 25 -9.44 3.48 -8.99
N GLY A 26 -9.21 4.71 -8.50
CA GLY A 26 -7.92 5.14 -7.96
C GLY A 26 -7.55 4.42 -6.65
N PRO A 27 -6.37 4.69 -6.07
CA PRO A 27 -6.01 4.18 -4.75
C PRO A 27 -7.06 4.61 -3.71
N GLU A 28 -7.58 3.66 -2.92
CA GLU A 28 -8.44 4.00 -1.79
C GLU A 28 -7.55 4.42 -0.62
N ILE A 29 -7.56 5.72 -0.32
CA ILE A 29 -6.95 6.26 0.89
C ILE A 29 -8.08 6.38 1.91
N TYR A 30 -7.94 5.66 3.01
CA TYR A 30 -8.85 5.69 4.14
C TYR A 30 -8.29 6.65 5.17
N GLU A 31 -9.07 7.65 5.58
CA GLU A 31 -8.69 8.56 6.66
C GLU A 31 -9.24 8.01 7.97
N THR A 32 -8.43 8.00 9.03
CA THR A 32 -8.97 7.71 10.37
C THR A 32 -9.49 9.01 10.99
N ALA A 33 -10.73 8.98 11.51
CA ALA A 33 -11.45 10.16 12.00
C ALA A 33 -10.78 10.91 13.17
N LYS A 34 -9.66 10.42 13.70
CA LYS A 34 -8.92 11.04 14.82
C LYS A 34 -7.74 11.90 14.37
N ASP A 35 -7.27 11.75 13.14
CA ASP A 35 -6.14 12.52 12.62
C ASP A 35 -6.23 12.63 11.07
N PRO A 36 -6.53 13.82 10.52
CA PRO A 36 -6.61 14.04 9.07
C PRO A 36 -5.27 13.84 8.33
N SER A 37 -4.16 13.66 9.06
CA SER A 37 -2.86 13.34 8.47
C SER A 37 -2.59 11.84 8.34
N THR A 38 -3.44 10.98 8.92
CA THR A 38 -3.27 9.52 8.86
C THR A 38 -3.98 8.94 7.63
N SER A 39 -3.23 8.84 6.54
CA SER A 39 -3.65 8.11 5.34
C SER A 39 -3.41 6.60 5.52
N VAL A 40 -4.47 5.82 5.62
CA VAL A 40 -4.43 4.36 5.70
C VAL A 40 -4.68 3.76 4.31
N VAL A 41 -3.87 2.79 3.91
CA VAL A 41 -4.01 2.13 2.60
C VAL A 41 -4.10 0.61 2.76
N PRO A 42 -4.91 -0.08 1.94
CA PRO A 42 -4.93 -1.53 1.89
C PRO A 42 -3.71 -2.07 1.16
N VAL A 43 -3.04 -3.06 1.75
CA VAL A 43 -1.89 -3.78 1.17
C VAL A 43 -2.25 -5.26 1.06
N PHE A 44 -2.15 -5.79 -0.16
CA PHE A 44 -2.32 -7.20 -0.46
C PHE A 44 -0.99 -7.95 -0.34
N PHE A 45 -1.02 -9.09 0.34
CA PHE A 45 0.11 -10.00 0.49
C PHE A 45 -0.13 -11.28 -0.29
N GLU A 46 0.60 -11.47 -1.39
CA GLU A 46 0.43 -12.63 -2.27
C GLU A 46 0.70 -13.96 -1.56
N ALA A 47 1.70 -13.99 -0.67
CA ALA A 47 2.08 -15.19 0.07
C ALA A 47 0.94 -15.76 0.95
N THR A 48 0.04 -14.90 1.44
CA THR A 48 -1.06 -15.32 2.32
C THR A 48 -2.45 -15.12 1.70
N GLY A 49 -2.55 -14.36 0.61
CA GLY A 49 -3.82 -13.95 0.03
C GLY A 49 -4.58 -12.89 0.86
N GLU A 50 -3.95 -12.34 1.91
CA GLU A 50 -4.62 -11.40 2.82
C GLU A 50 -4.49 -9.94 2.34
N VAL A 51 -5.49 -9.13 2.70
CA VAL A 51 -5.42 -7.67 2.63
C VAL A 51 -5.38 -7.11 4.04
N ARG A 52 -4.36 -6.31 4.35
CA ARG A 52 -4.24 -5.61 5.64
C ARG A 52 -4.09 -4.12 5.43
N PHE A 53 -4.54 -3.34 6.39
CA PHE A 53 -4.51 -1.87 6.32
C PHE A 53 -3.31 -1.33 7.08
N PHE A 54 -2.58 -0.40 6.47
CA PHE A 54 -1.40 0.22 7.05
C PHE A 54 -1.47 1.73 6.96
N ASP A 55 -0.95 2.40 7.98
CA ASP A 55 -0.58 3.80 7.89
C ASP A 55 0.47 3.98 6.78
N ARG A 56 0.25 4.95 5.87
CA ARG A 56 1.18 5.21 4.77
C ARG A 56 2.59 5.56 5.25
N SER A 57 2.74 6.13 6.44
CA SER A 57 4.02 6.49 7.05
C SER A 57 4.88 5.27 7.42
N VAL A 58 4.28 4.09 7.59
CA VAL A 58 5.02 2.85 7.88
C VAL A 58 5.36 2.06 6.62
N LEU A 59 5.06 2.59 5.43
CA LEU A 59 5.32 1.95 4.14
C LEU A 59 6.44 2.66 3.36
N GLU A 60 7.33 1.89 2.77
CA GLU A 60 8.36 2.34 1.84
C GLU A 60 8.06 1.82 0.43
N ASP A 61 8.14 2.69 -0.57
CA ASP A 61 8.00 2.27 -1.95
C ASP A 61 9.21 1.41 -2.34
N VAL A 62 8.96 0.19 -2.81
CA VAL A 62 9.98 -0.64 -3.42
C VAL A 62 10.09 -0.18 -4.87
N VAL A 63 11.10 0.65 -5.15
CA VAL A 63 11.38 1.06 -6.52
C VAL A 63 11.88 -0.17 -7.26
N ALA A 64 11.03 -0.77 -8.10
CA ALA A 64 11.51 -1.72 -9.08
C ALA A 64 12.56 -1.00 -9.94
N PRO A 65 13.74 -1.60 -10.19
CA PRO A 65 14.71 -1.02 -11.12
C PRO A 65 13.97 -0.74 -12.43
N ALA A 66 14.18 0.45 -13.00
CA ALA A 66 13.65 0.76 -14.32
C ALA A 66 14.26 -0.22 -15.32
N GLY A 67 13.51 -1.27 -15.66
CA GLY A 67 13.75 -2.09 -16.85
C GLY A 67 13.19 -1.41 -18.08
#